data_AF-Q6UA73-F1
#
_entry.id   AF-Q6UA73-F1
#
_cell.length_a   1.000
_cell.length_b   1.000
_cell.length_c   1.000
_cell.angle_alpha   90.00
_cell.angle_beta   90.00
_cell.angle_gamma   90.00
#
_symmetry.space_group_name_H-M   'P 1'
#
loop_
_entity.id
_entity.type
_entity.pdbx_description
1 polymer ?
#
loop_
_entity_poly.entity_id
_entity_poly.type
_entity_poly.pdbx_seq_one_letter_code
_entity_poly.pdbx_strand_id
1 'polypeptide(L)'
;DHLTADIPCAPPMADALIEGNYEHNTGIQILDCFKEKNLSYEEVEMVLIGNHGPFAWGKNAAKAVYNSKVLEVVAEMAYLTLQINPNAPRLKDSLIKKHYNRKHGKDSYYGQ
;
A
#
# COMPACT_ATOMS: atom_id res chain seq x y z
N ASP A 1 5.79 -2.24 10.11
CA ASP A 1 7.17 -2.66 9.73
C ASP A 1 7.56 -2.24 8.32
N HIS A 2 6.68 -2.35 7.33
CA HIS A 2 6.95 -1.91 5.95
C HIS A 2 6.21 -0.64 5.55
N LEU A 3 5.06 -0.38 6.19
CA LEU A 3 4.24 0.80 5.98
C LEU A 3 3.77 1.36 7.32
N THR A 4 3.59 2.68 7.37
CA THR A 4 2.92 3.43 8.46
C THR A 4 1.49 3.81 8.12
N ALA A 5 1.18 3.85 6.82
CA ALA A 5 -0.13 4.12 6.29
C ALA A 5 -0.81 2.82 5.85
N ASP A 6 -2.13 2.90 5.66
CA ASP A 6 -2.86 1.85 4.97
C ASP A 6 -2.46 1.82 3.50
N ILE A 7 -2.49 0.62 2.92
CA ILE A 7 -2.29 0.44 1.49
C ILE A 7 -3.48 1.09 0.79
N PRO A 8 -3.27 2.14 -0.04
CA PRO A 8 -4.35 2.82 -0.70
C PRO A 8 -5.03 1.89 -1.71
N CYS A 9 -6.36 1.97 -1.78
CA CYS A 9 -7.17 1.36 -2.81
C CYS A 9 -7.84 2.49 -3.61
N ALA A 10 -7.52 2.61 -4.89
CA ALA A 10 -8.21 3.50 -5.81
C ALA A 10 -9.56 2.88 -6.20
N PRO A 11 -10.61 3.68 -6.42
CA PRO A 11 -11.90 3.16 -6.88
C PRO A 11 -11.78 2.52 -8.27
N PRO A 12 -12.78 1.74 -8.71
CA PRO A 12 -12.87 1.34 -10.11
C PRO A 12 -12.83 2.55 -11.05
N MET A 13 -12.14 2.42 -12.18
CA MET A 13 -12.03 3.49 -13.18
C MET A 13 -13.40 3.77 -13.83
N ALA A 14 -13.68 5.03 -14.13
CA ALA A 14 -14.89 5.43 -14.84
C ALA A 14 -14.85 5.00 -16.32
N ASP A 15 -15.99 4.59 -16.87
CA ASP A 15 -16.11 4.05 -18.24
C ASP A 15 -15.46 4.94 -19.31
N ALA A 16 -15.66 6.26 -19.24
CA ALA A 16 -15.08 7.21 -20.19
C ALA A 16 -13.54 7.21 -20.21
N LEU A 17 -12.90 6.89 -19.08
CA LEU A 17 -11.45 6.76 -18.99
C LEU A 17 -10.97 5.38 -19.48
N ILE A 18 -11.81 4.35 -19.36
CA ILE A 18 -11.56 3.00 -19.87
C ILE A 18 -11.59 2.99 -21.40
N GLU A 19 -12.55 3.69 -22.01
CA GLU A 19 -12.67 3.84 -23.47
C GLU A 19 -11.53 4.68 -24.09
N GLY A 20 -10.83 5.46 -23.26
CA GLY A 20 -9.70 6.28 -23.67
C GLY A 20 -8.35 5.56 -23.62
N ASN A 21 -7.31 6.28 -23.21
CA ASN A 21 -5.98 5.69 -23.01
C ASN A 21 -5.91 5.00 -21.63
N TYR A 22 -6.45 3.78 -21.57
CA TYR A 22 -6.67 3.02 -20.34
C TYR A 22 -5.42 2.90 -19.44
N GLU A 23 -4.28 2.50 -19.99
CA GLU A 23 -3.04 2.33 -19.22
C GLU A 23 -2.50 3.66 -18.69
N HIS A 24 -2.56 4.72 -19.51
CA HIS A 24 -2.16 6.05 -19.09
C HIS A 24 -3.08 6.59 -17.97
N ASN A 25 -4.39 6.41 -18.15
CA ASN A 25 -5.40 6.81 -17.17
C ASN A 25 -5.28 6.02 -15.87
N THR A 26 -4.82 4.76 -15.91
CA THR A 26 -4.51 3.97 -14.72
C THR A 26 -3.37 4.63 -13.93
N GLY A 27 -2.32 5.09 -14.61
CA GLY A 27 -1.22 5.83 -14.00
C GLY A 27 -1.70 7.15 -13.35
N ILE A 28 -2.54 7.92 -14.04
CA ILE A 28 -3.15 9.14 -13.50
C ILE A 28 -3.98 8.83 -12.25
N GLN A 29 -4.82 7.80 -12.30
CA GLN A 29 -5.66 7.39 -11.18
C GLN A 29 -4.85 7.04 -9.93
N ILE A 30 -3.69 6.40 -10.09
CA ILE A 30 -2.76 6.14 -8.99
C ILE A 30 -2.30 7.46 -8.36
N LEU A 31 -1.86 8.42 -9.18
CA LEU A 31 -1.38 9.70 -8.70
C LEU A 31 -2.48 10.52 -8.00
N ASP A 32 -3.70 10.51 -8.55
CA ASP A 32 -4.86 11.18 -7.95
C ASP A 32 -5.20 10.56 -6.59
N CYS A 33 -5.23 9.23 -6.49
CA CYS A 33 -5.48 8.52 -5.22
C CYS A 33 -4.46 8.90 -4.14
N PHE A 34 -3.18 9.03 -4.50
CA PHE A 34 -2.12 9.44 -3.58
C PHE A 34 -2.27 10.91 -3.15
N LYS A 35 -2.61 11.79 -4.09
CA LYS A 35 -2.84 13.21 -3.83
C LYS A 35 -4.03 13.42 -2.89
N GLU A 36 -5.16 12.78 -3.17
CA GLU A 36 -6.38 12.86 -2.36
C GLU A 36 -6.17 12.36 -0.92
N LYS A 37 -5.39 11.29 -0.76
CA LYS A 37 -5.07 10.71 0.55
C LYS A 37 -3.87 11.35 1.23
N ASN A 38 -3.24 12.35 0.61
CA ASN A 38 -2.03 13.02 1.08
C ASN A 38 -0.90 12.03 1.42
N LEU A 39 -0.63 11.10 0.50
CA LEU A 39 0.38 10.05 0.63
C LEU A 39 1.61 10.36 -0.23
N SER A 40 2.79 10.04 0.29
CA SER A 40 4.03 10.05 -0.50
C SER A 40 4.22 8.70 -1.19
N TYR A 41 4.43 8.71 -2.52
CA TYR A 41 4.78 7.50 -3.28
C TYR A 41 6.18 6.96 -2.95
N GLU A 42 7.02 7.77 -2.29
CA GLU A 42 8.33 7.34 -1.81
C GLU A 42 8.23 6.60 -0.47
N GLU A 43 7.18 6.90 0.33
CA GLU A 43 6.93 6.22 1.61
C GLU A 43 5.99 5.03 1.48
N VAL A 44 4.99 5.12 0.59
CA VAL A 44 4.02 4.06 0.30
C VAL A 44 4.24 3.57 -1.12
N GLU A 45 5.02 2.49 -1.25
CA GLU A 45 5.48 1.99 -2.55
C GLU A 45 4.53 0.95 -3.18
N MET A 46 3.22 1.06 -2.91
CA MET A 46 2.21 0.11 -3.38
C MET A 46 0.77 0.67 -3.34
N VAL A 47 -0.09 0.13 -4.19
CA VAL A 47 -1.51 0.53 -4.33
C VAL A 47 -2.34 -0.62 -4.90
N LEU A 48 -3.63 -0.65 -4.56
CA LEU A 48 -4.63 -1.50 -5.20
C LEU A 48 -5.50 -0.66 -6.14
N ILE A 49 -5.80 -1.19 -7.32
CA ILE A 49 -6.78 -0.61 -8.23
C ILE A 49 -8.06 -1.44 -8.18
N GLY A 50 -9.18 -0.80 -7.82
CA GLY A 50 -10.48 -1.44 -7.72
C GLY A 50 -10.86 -2.16 -9.02
N ASN A 51 -11.31 -3.41 -8.89
CA ASN A 51 -11.65 -4.31 -10.00
C ASN A 51 -10.52 -4.61 -10.99
N HIS A 52 -9.26 -4.37 -10.61
CA HIS A 52 -8.12 -4.63 -11.48
C HIS A 52 -7.05 -5.45 -10.76
N GLY A 53 -6.23 -4.83 -9.90
CA GLY A 53 -5.15 -5.55 -9.25
C GLY A 53 -4.12 -4.66 -8.54
N PRO A 54 -3.08 -5.29 -7.98
CA PRO A 54 -2.02 -4.61 -7.25
C PRO A 54 -0.97 -3.97 -8.18
N PHE A 55 -0.47 -2.81 -7.79
CA PHE A 55 0.75 -2.22 -8.33
C PHE A 55 1.74 -1.96 -7.18
N ALA A 56 3.01 -2.30 -7.40
CA ALA A 56 4.09 -2.06 -6.45
C ALA A 56 5.34 -1.60 -7.18
N TRP A 57 6.11 -0.72 -6.54
CA TRP A 57 7.33 -0.16 -7.09
C TRP A 57 8.43 -0.12 -6.04
N GLY A 58 9.59 0.40 -6.41
CA GLY A 58 10.69 0.67 -5.51
C GLY A 58 11.90 1.20 -6.25
N LYS A 59 12.93 1.62 -5.49
CA LYS A 59 14.16 2.21 -6.06
C LYS A 59 14.88 1.38 -7.12
N ASN A 60 14.60 0.07 -7.19
CA ASN A 60 15.10 -0.84 -8.20
C ASN A 60 14.15 -2.05 -8.36
N ALA A 61 14.35 -2.84 -9.42
CA ALA A 61 13.49 -3.99 -9.73
C ALA A 61 13.39 -5.00 -8.57
N ALA A 62 14.51 -5.31 -7.91
CA ALA A 62 14.50 -6.25 -6.78
C ALA A 62 13.64 -5.75 -5.60
N LYS A 63 13.70 -4.46 -5.31
CA LYS A 63 12.88 -3.82 -4.27
C LYS A 63 11.40 -3.77 -4.66
N ALA A 64 11.08 -3.52 -5.93
CA ALA A 64 9.70 -3.58 -6.42
C ALA A 64 9.08 -4.98 -6.26
N VAL A 65 9.83 -6.03 -6.62
CA VAL A 65 9.40 -7.43 -6.42
C VAL A 65 9.23 -7.75 -4.94
N TYR A 66 10.17 -7.31 -4.10
CA TYR A 66 10.05 -7.45 -2.65
C TYR A 66 8.77 -6.80 -2.11
N ASN A 67 8.48 -5.56 -2.52
CA ASN A 67 7.28 -4.84 -2.09
C ASN A 67 5.98 -5.52 -2.59
N SER A 68 5.98 -6.05 -3.82
CA SER A 68 4.87 -6.86 -4.33
C SER A 68 4.62 -8.11 -3.48
N LYS A 69 5.67 -8.80 -3.03
CA LYS A 69 5.51 -9.94 -2.11
C LYS A 69 4.98 -9.52 -0.73
N VAL A 70 5.44 -8.38 -0.20
CA VAL A 70 4.90 -7.83 1.06
C VAL A 70 3.41 -7.51 0.92
N LEU A 71 3.01 -6.87 -0.18
CA LEU A 71 1.61 -6.53 -0.46
C LEU A 71 0.73 -7.77 -0.45
N GLU A 72 1.13 -8.82 -1.17
CA GLU A 72 0.41 -10.09 -1.23
C GLU A 72 0.22 -10.72 0.16
N VAL A 73 1.30 -10.85 0.92
CA VAL A 73 1.27 -11.52 2.23
C VAL A 73 0.44 -10.72 3.24
N VAL A 74 0.51 -9.39 3.21
CA VAL A 74 -0.32 -8.53 4.08
C VAL A 74 -1.80 -8.62 3.69
N ALA A 75 -2.12 -8.67 2.39
CA ALA A 75 -3.48 -8.85 1.92
C ALA A 75 -4.07 -10.21 2.36
N GLU A 76 -3.31 -11.29 2.22
CA GLU A 76 -3.70 -12.64 2.68
C GLU A 76 -3.94 -12.65 4.20
N MET A 77 -3.01 -12.11 5.00
CA MET A 77 -3.17 -12.02 6.45
C MET A 77 -4.38 -11.19 6.85
N ALA A 78 -4.64 -10.07 6.17
CA ALA A 78 -5.80 -9.22 6.44
C ALA A 78 -7.11 -9.96 6.11
N TYR A 79 -7.17 -10.66 4.98
CA TYR A 79 -8.30 -11.48 4.59
C TYR A 79 -8.59 -12.56 5.65
N LEU A 80 -7.59 -13.35 6.03
CA LEU A 80 -7.73 -14.39 7.06
C LEU A 80 -8.13 -13.81 8.42
N THR A 81 -7.56 -12.66 8.81
CA THR A 81 -7.89 -11.99 10.08
C THR A 81 -9.37 -11.60 10.14
N LEU A 82 -9.89 -11.01 9.06
CA LEU A 82 -11.29 -10.59 9.00
C LEU A 82 -12.26 -11.77 8.86
N GLN A 83 -11.83 -12.88 8.26
CA GLN A 83 -12.61 -14.13 8.28
C GLN A 83 -12.74 -14.70 9.70
N ILE A 84 -11.69 -14.60 10.52
CA ILE A 84 -11.69 -15.09 11.91
C ILE A 84 -12.45 -14.13 12.84
N ASN A 85 -12.19 -12.82 12.71
CA ASN A 85 -12.82 -11.79 13.52
C ASN A 85 -13.13 -10.55 12.66
N PRO A 86 -14.39 -10.38 12.21
CA PRO A 86 -14.82 -9.21 11.44
C PRO A 86 -14.66 -7.89 12.19
N ASN A 87 -14.60 -7.93 13.52
CA ASN A 87 -14.42 -6.76 14.40
C ASN A 87 -12.96 -6.59 14.87
N ALA A 88 -12.00 -7.23 14.21
CA ALA A 88 -10.59 -7.11 14.56
C ALA A 88 -10.17 -5.62 14.52
N PRO A 89 -9.67 -5.06 15.63
CA PRO A 89 -9.32 -3.66 15.67
C PRO A 89 -8.03 -3.39 14.89
N ARG A 90 -7.88 -2.15 14.41
CA ARG A 90 -6.60 -1.64 13.91
C ARG A 90 -5.54 -1.74 15.01
N LEU A 91 -4.29 -1.97 14.59
CA LEU A 91 -3.14 -1.83 15.48
C LEU A 91 -3.09 -0.41 16.07
N LYS A 92 -2.73 -0.30 17.36
CA LYS A 92 -2.58 1.01 18.02
C LYS A 92 -1.56 1.87 17.28
N ASP A 93 -1.87 3.15 17.05
CA ASP A 93 -1.00 4.09 16.34
C ASP A 93 0.39 4.22 16.96
N SER A 94 0.49 4.12 18.29
CA SER A 94 1.77 4.15 19.02
C SER A 94 2.67 2.98 18.62
N LEU A 95 2.09 1.82 18.36
CA LEU A 95 2.82 0.62 17.95
C LEU A 95 3.23 0.72 16.47
N ILE A 96 2.35 1.22 15.60
CA ILE A 96 2.68 1.51 14.18
C ILE A 96 3.89 2.44 14.10
N LYS A 97 3.86 3.56 14.83
CA LYS A 97 4.95 4.54 14.90
C LYS A 97 6.25 3.93 15.41
N LYS A 98 6.19 3.13 16.49
CA LYS A 98 7.38 2.46 17.05
C LYS A 98 8.03 1.52 16.03
N HIS A 99 7.24 0.70 15.33
CA HIS A 99 7.74 -0.24 14.34
C HIS A 99 8.42 0.45 13.15
N TYR A 100 7.87 1.58 12.69
CA TYR A 100 8.47 2.36 11.63
C TYR A 100 9.76 3.06 12.06
N ASN A 101 9.72 3.80 13.18
CA ASN A 101 10.86 4.55 13.69
C ASN A 101 12.05 3.64 14.02
N ARG A 102 11.80 2.39 14.45
CA ARG A 102 12.86 1.41 14.68
C ARG A 102 13.69 1.12 13.43
N LYS A 103 13.11 1.14 12.22
CA LYS A 103 13.82 0.83 10.97
C LYS A 103 14.25 2.06 10.17
N HIS A 104 13.51 3.17 10.30
CA HIS A 104 13.68 4.36 9.47
C HIS A 104 14.00 5.64 10.26
N GLY A 105 13.97 5.60 11.58
CA GLY A 105 14.30 6.72 12.45
C GLY A 105 15.80 6.92 12.66
N LYS A 106 16.16 8.07 13.23
CA LYS A 106 17.56 8.48 13.48
C LYS A 106 18.35 7.49 14.37
N ASP A 107 17.65 6.77 15.26
CA ASP A 107 18.22 5.77 16.17
C ASP A 107 17.83 4.33 15.75
N SER A 108 17.79 4.06 14.44
CA SER A 108 17.34 2.77 13.91
C SER A 108 18.13 1.59 14.47
N TYR A 109 17.44 0.53 14.90
CA TYR A 109 18.06 -0.70 15.41
C TYR A 109 17.37 -1.94 14.83
N TYR A 110 18.14 -3.02 14.59
CA TYR A 110 17.65 -4.30 14.09
C TYR A 110 17.69 -5.35 15.21
N GLY A 111 16.55 -5.98 15.51
CA GLY A 111 16.43 -7.01 16.55
C GLY A 111 15.03 -7.06 17.18
N GLN A 112 14.69 -8.23 17.72
CA GLN A 112 13.56 -8.42 18.63
C GLN A 112 14.01 -8.13 20.06
#